data_AF-A0A382YQF3-F1
#
_entry.id   AF-A0A382YQF3-F1
#
_cell.length_a   1.000
_cell.length_b   1.000
_cell.length_c   1.000
_cell.angle_alpha   90.00
_cell.angle_beta   90.00
_cell.angle_gamma   90.00
#
_symmetry.space_group_name_H-M   'P 1'
#
loop_
_entity.id
_entity.type
_entity.pdbx_description
1 polymer ?
#
loop_
_entity_poly.entity_id
_entity_poly.type
_entity_poly.pdbx_seq_one_letter_code
_entity_poly.pdbx_strand_id
1 'polypeptide(L)'
;MFPTKAAAFTTNIWKANVVLLNGGAVDILPAACYGEGNNPLGDEKIGCGPDQIDHPWRYDAMSPLNGFGTDIHNAHVQPDGMYHYHANPNAIFENDCSKISTASPVIGFAADGFPVFGSCINDNGSIRNARSSYQLKDDGGPRQAVSGYATPTAGTGSIASSNYDGQFRGDYEYVAGLGDLDECNGMTVDGQYGYYITDTFPWVLACYAGTPDASFNPTPTGPPPP
;
A
#
# COMPACT_ATOMS: atom_id res chain seq x y z
N MET A 1 -18.68 -18.44 1.94
CA MET A 1 -18.97 -17.60 3.11
C MET A 1 -18.63 -16.18 2.71
N PHE A 2 -19.48 -15.19 2.98
CA PHE A 2 -19.10 -13.80 2.73
C PHE A 2 -18.04 -13.37 3.75
N PRO A 3 -17.06 -12.54 3.36
CA PRO A 3 -16.06 -12.04 4.29
C PRO A 3 -16.73 -11.20 5.38
N THR A 4 -16.18 -11.28 6.59
CA THR A 4 -16.66 -10.57 7.78
C THR A 4 -15.52 -9.79 8.40
N LYS A 5 -15.80 -8.58 8.89
CA LYS A 5 -14.78 -7.79 9.59
C LYS A 5 -14.26 -8.56 10.80
N ALA A 6 -12.95 -8.59 10.96
CA ALA A 6 -12.28 -9.16 12.11
C ALA A 6 -12.46 -8.25 13.34
N ALA A 7 -12.29 -8.82 14.53
CA ALA A 7 -12.35 -8.06 15.78
C ALA A 7 -11.15 -7.10 15.94
N ALA A 8 -10.04 -7.38 15.26
CA ALA A 8 -8.86 -6.54 15.18
C ALA A 8 -8.29 -6.63 13.77
N PHE A 9 -7.86 -5.48 13.23
CA PHE A 9 -7.24 -5.41 11.92
C PHE A 9 -5.75 -5.75 12.03
N THR A 10 -5.21 -6.37 10.99
CA THR A 10 -3.79 -6.70 10.92
C THR A 10 -3.10 -5.87 9.85
N THR A 11 -2.03 -5.19 10.24
CA THR A 11 -1.11 -4.47 9.34
C THR A 11 -0.09 -5.41 8.70
N ASN A 12 -0.12 -6.71 9.02
CA ASN A 12 0.68 -7.71 8.33
C ASN A 12 0.08 -8.04 6.96
N ILE A 13 0.32 -7.11 6.04
CA ILE A 13 -0.03 -7.14 4.63
C ILE A 13 1.18 -7.64 3.79
N TRP A 14 1.98 -8.55 4.34
CA TRP A 14 3.07 -9.21 3.59
C TRP A 14 2.57 -10.29 2.63
N LYS A 15 1.40 -10.87 2.93
CA LYS A 15 0.74 -11.84 2.05
C LYS A 15 0.33 -11.12 0.77
N ALA A 16 0.48 -11.76 -0.41
CA ALA A 16 0.09 -11.17 -1.69
C ALA A 16 -1.29 -10.51 -1.57
N ASN A 17 -1.30 -9.17 -1.63
CA ASN A 17 -2.30 -8.42 -0.87
C ASN A 17 -3.67 -8.44 -1.51
N VAL A 18 -3.66 -8.44 -2.85
CA VAL A 18 -4.85 -8.42 -3.69
C VAL A 18 -4.53 -9.21 -4.94
N VAL A 19 -5.45 -10.05 -5.36
CA VAL A 19 -5.45 -10.62 -6.71
C VAL A 19 -6.42 -9.81 -7.55
N LEU A 20 -5.89 -9.16 -8.58
CA LEU A 20 -6.67 -8.35 -9.52
C LEU A 20 -7.32 -9.25 -10.58
N LEU A 21 -8.44 -8.80 -11.14
CA LEU A 21 -9.21 -9.56 -12.12
C LEU A 21 -8.46 -9.78 -13.45
N ASN A 22 -7.39 -9.01 -13.72
CA ASN A 22 -6.50 -9.26 -14.86
C ASN A 22 -5.41 -10.31 -14.56
N GLY A 23 -5.44 -10.94 -13.38
CA GLY A 23 -4.51 -12.00 -12.95
C GLY A 23 -3.22 -11.49 -12.29
N GLY A 24 -2.98 -10.18 -12.25
CA GLY A 24 -1.83 -9.63 -11.53
C GLY A 24 -2.07 -9.51 -10.02
N ALA A 25 -0.98 -9.49 -9.25
CA ALA A 25 -1.02 -9.35 -7.80
C ALA A 25 -0.65 -7.92 -7.38
N VAL A 26 -1.23 -7.44 -6.28
CA VAL A 26 -0.78 -6.22 -5.61
C VAL A 26 0.14 -6.62 -4.46
N ASP A 27 1.32 -6.02 -4.40
CA ASP A 27 2.24 -6.09 -3.27
C ASP A 27 2.59 -4.66 -2.88
N ILE A 28 2.10 -4.19 -1.74
CA ILE A 28 2.26 -2.79 -1.29
C ILE A 28 3.51 -2.61 -0.42
N LEU A 29 4.07 -3.70 0.10
CA LEU A 29 5.21 -3.65 0.99
C LEU A 29 6.48 -3.98 0.21
N PRO A 30 7.30 -2.99 -0.18
CA PRO A 30 8.59 -3.32 -0.73
C PRO A 30 9.42 -4.05 0.33
N ALA A 31 10.28 -4.95 -0.12
CA ALA A 31 11.24 -5.65 0.71
C ALA A 31 12.40 -4.74 1.18
N ALA A 32 12.17 -3.44 1.38
CA ALA A 32 13.20 -2.44 1.66
C ALA A 32 12.83 -1.60 2.89
N CYS A 33 13.76 -1.53 3.83
CA CYS A 33 13.68 -0.69 5.03
C CYS A 33 15.03 0.00 5.24
N TYR A 34 14.98 1.23 5.75
CA TYR A 34 16.19 1.98 6.05
C TYR A 34 17.02 1.30 7.15
N GLY A 35 18.30 1.04 6.88
CA GLY A 35 19.21 0.38 7.81
C GLY A 35 19.15 -1.14 7.82
N GLU A 36 18.43 -1.76 6.86
CA GLU A 36 18.26 -3.21 6.79
C GLU A 36 18.89 -3.81 5.53
N GLY A 37 19.43 -5.03 5.63
CA GLY A 37 20.10 -5.72 4.53
C GLY A 37 21.55 -5.28 4.31
N ASN A 38 22.06 -5.49 3.08
CA ASN A 38 23.48 -5.32 2.74
C ASN A 38 23.74 -4.15 1.77
N ASN A 39 22.70 -3.42 1.36
CA ASN A 39 22.87 -2.25 0.52
C ASN A 39 23.45 -1.08 1.34
N PRO A 40 24.08 -0.08 0.69
CA PRO A 40 24.49 1.14 1.37
C PRO A 40 23.32 1.81 2.10
N LEU A 41 23.58 2.37 3.28
CA LEU A 41 22.58 3.02 4.11
C LEU A 41 21.89 4.17 3.34
N GLY A 42 20.57 4.13 3.25
CA GLY A 42 19.77 5.10 2.50
C GLY A 42 19.50 4.74 1.03
N ASP A 43 20.06 3.63 0.53
CA ASP A 43 19.91 3.12 -0.85
C ASP A 43 19.34 1.69 -0.89
N GLU A 44 18.71 1.23 0.19
CA GLU A 44 18.19 -0.12 0.32
C GLU A 44 17.04 -0.40 -0.65
N LYS A 45 17.09 -1.58 -1.30
CA LYS A 45 16.04 -2.07 -2.22
C LYS A 45 15.50 -3.45 -1.85
N ILE A 46 16.22 -4.16 -0.98
CA ILE A 46 15.92 -5.51 -0.49
C ILE A 46 16.38 -5.65 0.96
N GLY A 47 16.04 -6.76 1.61
CA GLY A 47 16.51 -7.11 2.96
C GLY A 47 15.46 -6.96 4.07
N CYS A 48 14.34 -6.30 3.79
CA CYS A 48 13.28 -6.09 4.77
C CYS A 48 12.11 -7.08 4.63
N GLY A 49 12.17 -8.15 5.41
CA GLY A 49 11.24 -9.28 5.36
C GLY A 49 9.95 -9.13 6.18
N PRO A 50 9.15 -10.22 6.28
CA PRO A 50 7.92 -10.27 7.07
C PRO A 50 8.14 -10.20 8.59
N ASP A 51 9.32 -10.56 9.06
CA ASP A 51 9.75 -10.41 10.46
C ASP A 51 10.00 -8.95 10.86
N GLN A 52 10.11 -8.05 9.86
CA GLN A 52 10.30 -6.61 10.01
C GLN A 52 9.04 -5.84 9.58
N ILE A 53 7.87 -6.44 9.72
CA ILE A 53 6.60 -5.85 9.26
C ILE A 53 6.31 -4.49 9.89
N ASP A 54 6.67 -4.33 11.17
CA ASP A 54 6.47 -3.12 11.96
C ASP A 54 7.65 -2.13 11.87
N HIS A 55 8.58 -2.34 10.92
CA HIS A 55 9.71 -1.43 10.75
C HIS A 55 9.21 -0.01 10.39
N PRO A 56 9.50 1.02 11.21
CA PRO A 56 8.91 2.34 11.05
C PRO A 56 9.35 3.04 9.77
N TRP A 57 10.54 2.70 9.27
CA TRP A 57 11.13 3.28 8.06
C TRP A 57 11.17 2.29 6.90
N ARG A 58 10.05 1.58 6.67
CA ARG A 58 9.84 0.84 5.41
C ARG A 58 9.58 1.83 4.28
N TYR A 59 10.33 1.72 3.20
CA TYR A 59 10.16 2.61 2.04
C TYR A 59 8.76 2.48 1.45
N ASP A 60 8.23 3.57 0.89
CA ASP A 60 7.03 3.51 0.05
C ASP A 60 7.45 3.33 -1.41
N ALA A 61 7.06 2.20 -2.02
CA ALA A 61 7.43 1.87 -3.39
C ALA A 61 6.96 2.91 -4.42
N MET A 62 5.83 3.57 -4.13
CA MET A 62 5.23 4.57 -5.00
C MET A 62 5.63 6.00 -4.68
N SER A 63 6.44 6.20 -3.64
CA SER A 63 7.01 7.52 -3.38
C SER A 63 7.90 7.94 -4.55
N PRO A 64 7.74 9.16 -5.08
CA PRO A 64 8.63 9.67 -6.13
C PRO A 64 10.09 9.81 -5.66
N LEU A 65 10.34 9.74 -4.35
CA LEU A 65 11.65 9.85 -3.72
C LEU A 65 12.44 8.54 -3.73
N ASN A 66 11.81 7.41 -4.08
CA ASN A 66 12.45 6.10 -3.93
C ASN A 66 12.84 5.42 -5.23
N GLY A 67 12.13 5.66 -6.33
CA GLY A 67 12.49 5.09 -7.63
C GLY A 67 12.61 3.56 -7.62
N PHE A 68 11.53 2.84 -7.27
CA PHE A 68 11.47 1.37 -7.34
C PHE A 68 11.32 0.81 -8.76
N GLY A 69 11.36 1.68 -9.78
CA GLY A 69 11.38 1.25 -11.18
C GLY A 69 10.05 0.67 -11.68
N THR A 70 8.93 1.12 -11.10
CA THR A 70 7.60 0.79 -11.62
C THR A 70 7.39 1.36 -13.02
N ASP A 71 6.65 0.64 -13.84
CA ASP A 71 6.21 1.11 -15.16
C ASP A 71 5.01 2.08 -15.06
N ILE A 72 4.44 2.44 -16.21
CA ILE A 72 3.29 3.36 -16.30
C ILE A 72 2.00 2.82 -15.67
N HIS A 73 1.97 1.55 -15.28
CA HIS A 73 0.86 0.90 -14.57
C HIS A 73 1.18 0.71 -13.08
N ASN A 74 2.21 1.38 -12.56
CA ASN A 74 2.63 1.31 -11.16
C ASN A 74 3.04 -0.10 -10.72
N ALA A 75 3.64 -0.86 -11.64
CA ALA A 75 4.02 -2.25 -11.42
C ALA A 75 5.40 -2.58 -11.96
N HIS A 76 5.98 -3.70 -11.51
CA HIS A 76 7.21 -4.25 -12.08
C HIS A 76 7.28 -5.77 -11.92
N VAL A 77 8.29 -6.38 -12.54
CA VAL A 77 8.53 -7.82 -12.50
C VAL A 77 9.50 -8.16 -11.36
N GLN A 78 9.21 -9.21 -10.58
CA GLN A 78 10.15 -9.80 -9.62
C GLN A 78 11.16 -10.74 -10.33
N PRO A 79 12.28 -11.11 -9.69
CA PRO A 79 13.25 -12.04 -10.28
C PRO A 79 12.67 -13.39 -10.73
N ASP A 80 11.57 -13.84 -10.13
CA ASP A 80 10.85 -15.07 -10.50
C ASP A 80 9.90 -14.91 -11.70
N GLY A 81 9.78 -13.70 -12.25
CA GLY A 81 8.92 -13.37 -13.38
C GLY A 81 7.54 -12.85 -13.00
N MET A 82 7.19 -12.76 -11.71
CA MET A 82 5.88 -12.26 -11.29
C MET A 82 5.75 -10.74 -11.49
N TYR A 83 4.79 -10.32 -12.31
CA TYR A 83 4.39 -8.93 -12.46
C TYR A 83 3.42 -8.53 -11.34
N HIS A 84 3.76 -7.49 -10.57
CA HIS A 84 2.96 -7.04 -9.43
C HIS A 84 2.91 -5.52 -9.32
N TYR A 85 1.80 -5.04 -8.77
CA TYR A 85 1.46 -3.63 -8.62
C TYR A 85 1.76 -3.12 -7.22
N HIS A 86 2.19 -1.87 -7.13
CA HIS A 86 2.36 -1.12 -5.87
C HIS A 86 1.31 -0.01 -5.70
N ALA A 87 0.51 0.29 -6.73
CA ALA A 87 -0.53 1.32 -6.74
C ALA A 87 -1.63 1.02 -7.78
N ASN A 88 -2.41 2.05 -8.13
CA ASN A 88 -3.42 2.02 -9.18
C ASN A 88 -2.90 1.33 -10.46
N PRO A 89 -3.53 0.25 -10.95
CA PRO A 89 -3.10 -0.46 -12.14
C PRO A 89 -3.29 0.32 -13.45
N ASN A 90 -3.95 1.48 -13.43
CA ASN A 90 -4.21 2.40 -14.55
C ASN A 90 -4.95 1.85 -15.78
N ALA A 91 -5.18 0.53 -15.86
CA ALA A 91 -5.71 -0.12 -17.06
C ALA A 91 -6.92 -1.03 -16.79
N ILE A 92 -7.38 -1.17 -15.54
CA ILE A 92 -8.46 -2.11 -15.16
C ILE A 92 -9.82 -1.39 -15.01
N PHE A 93 -9.82 -0.08 -14.78
CA PHE A 93 -11.02 0.72 -14.60
C PHE A 93 -10.80 2.16 -15.12
N GLU A 94 -11.89 2.92 -15.31
CA GLU A 94 -11.80 4.35 -15.66
C GLU A 94 -11.41 5.15 -14.41
N ASN A 95 -10.23 5.77 -14.47
CA ASN A 95 -9.65 6.55 -13.38
C ASN A 95 -10.23 7.97 -13.30
N ASP A 96 -10.73 8.50 -14.42
CA ASP A 96 -11.32 9.82 -14.49
C ASP A 96 -12.79 9.77 -14.13
N CYS A 97 -13.09 10.00 -12.85
CA CYS A 97 -14.45 9.97 -12.34
C CYS A 97 -15.40 10.97 -13.03
N SER A 98 -14.88 11.98 -13.74
CA SER A 98 -15.70 12.92 -14.52
C SER A 98 -16.26 12.32 -15.82
N LYS A 99 -15.71 11.18 -16.28
CA LYS A 99 -16.12 10.50 -17.52
C LYS A 99 -17.15 9.39 -17.31
N ILE A 100 -17.48 9.07 -16.06
CA ILE A 100 -18.40 7.98 -15.71
C ILE A 100 -19.57 8.50 -14.89
N SER A 101 -20.68 7.76 -14.94
CA SER A 101 -21.91 8.07 -14.21
C SER A 101 -22.21 7.10 -13.05
N THR A 102 -21.34 6.13 -12.82
CA THR A 102 -21.46 5.13 -11.75
C THR A 102 -20.16 5.00 -10.97
N ALA A 103 -20.25 4.54 -9.73
CA ALA A 103 -19.07 4.19 -8.93
C ALA A 103 -18.23 3.12 -9.62
N SER A 104 -16.95 3.04 -9.28
CA SER A 104 -16.02 2.09 -9.86
C SER A 104 -16.44 0.64 -9.59
N PRO A 105 -16.15 -0.27 -10.53
CA PRO A 105 -16.41 -1.69 -10.33
C PRO A 105 -15.41 -2.32 -9.35
N VAL A 106 -15.69 -3.56 -8.95
CA VAL A 106 -14.70 -4.44 -8.33
C VAL A 106 -13.61 -4.75 -9.36
N ILE A 107 -12.35 -4.60 -8.97
CA ILE A 107 -11.17 -4.86 -9.79
C ILE A 107 -10.29 -5.99 -9.26
N GLY A 108 -10.60 -6.51 -8.07
CA GLY A 108 -9.88 -7.60 -7.44
C GLY A 108 -10.43 -7.95 -6.06
N PHE A 109 -9.77 -8.89 -5.38
CA PHE A 109 -10.10 -9.31 -4.02
C PHE A 109 -8.83 -9.37 -3.17
N ALA A 110 -8.93 -8.83 -1.96
CA ALA A 110 -7.86 -8.90 -0.98
C ALA A 110 -7.77 -10.31 -0.36
N ALA A 111 -6.65 -10.62 0.28
CA ALA A 111 -6.42 -11.94 0.89
C ALA A 111 -7.46 -12.31 1.99
N ASP A 112 -8.15 -11.34 2.57
CA ASP A 112 -9.24 -11.52 3.54
C ASP A 112 -10.63 -11.68 2.90
N GLY A 113 -10.68 -11.73 1.56
CA GLY A 113 -11.87 -11.99 0.76
C GLY A 113 -12.73 -10.76 0.46
N PHE A 114 -12.42 -9.58 1.01
CA PHE A 114 -13.17 -8.37 0.67
C PHE A 114 -12.81 -7.85 -0.74
N PRO A 115 -13.79 -7.28 -1.46
CA PRO A 115 -13.55 -6.71 -2.78
C PRO A 115 -12.66 -5.46 -2.71
N VAL A 116 -11.89 -5.25 -3.76
CA VAL A 116 -11.17 -4.01 -4.05
C VAL A 116 -11.85 -3.33 -5.22
N PHE A 117 -12.28 -2.09 -5.04
CA PHE A 117 -12.91 -1.25 -6.04
C PHE A 117 -11.91 -0.28 -6.65
N GLY A 118 -12.19 0.19 -7.87
CA GLY A 118 -11.50 1.37 -8.42
C GLY A 118 -11.76 2.63 -7.60
N SER A 119 -11.19 3.76 -8.03
CA SER A 119 -11.13 4.97 -7.22
C SER A 119 -12.42 5.78 -7.11
N CYS A 120 -13.41 5.58 -7.98
CA CYS A 120 -14.60 6.42 -8.03
C CYS A 120 -15.72 5.91 -7.11
N ILE A 121 -16.29 6.82 -6.32
CA ILE A 121 -17.40 6.56 -5.40
C ILE A 121 -18.61 7.42 -5.78
N ASN A 122 -19.80 6.97 -5.38
CA ASN A 122 -21.02 7.75 -5.49
C ASN A 122 -21.27 8.48 -4.16
N ASP A 123 -21.00 9.78 -4.15
CA ASP A 123 -21.30 10.66 -3.03
C ASP A 123 -22.60 11.41 -3.32
N ASN A 124 -23.72 10.83 -2.88
CA ASN A 124 -25.05 11.43 -2.97
C ASN A 124 -25.45 11.86 -4.40
N GLY A 125 -25.11 11.05 -5.40
CA GLY A 125 -25.37 11.28 -6.82
C GLY A 125 -24.21 11.95 -7.57
N SER A 126 -23.15 12.36 -6.88
CA SER A 126 -21.91 12.88 -7.48
C SER A 126 -20.86 11.78 -7.56
N ILE A 127 -20.31 11.54 -8.76
CA ILE A 127 -19.20 10.60 -8.93
C ILE A 127 -17.87 11.34 -8.76
N ARG A 128 -17.06 10.91 -7.80
CA ARG A 128 -15.75 11.50 -7.48
C ARG A 128 -14.78 10.46 -6.93
N ASN A 129 -13.49 10.80 -6.88
CA ASN A 129 -12.49 9.93 -6.26
C ASN A 129 -12.77 9.75 -4.76
N ALA A 130 -12.57 8.54 -4.25
CA ALA A 130 -12.42 8.24 -2.84
C ALA A 130 -11.19 8.93 -2.29
N ARG A 131 -11.30 9.46 -1.07
CA ARG A 131 -10.21 10.14 -0.38
C ARG A 131 -9.69 9.27 0.75
N SER A 132 -8.39 8.97 0.70
CA SER A 132 -7.66 8.40 1.82
C SER A 132 -7.77 9.31 3.05
N SER A 133 -7.79 8.70 4.23
CA SER A 133 -7.76 9.38 5.52
C SER A 133 -6.35 9.41 6.13
N TYR A 134 -5.32 9.30 5.29
CA TYR A 134 -3.93 9.42 5.71
C TYR A 134 -3.37 10.80 5.40
N GLN A 135 -2.52 11.29 6.30
CA GLN A 135 -1.71 12.49 6.11
C GLN A 135 -0.28 12.25 6.57
N LEU A 136 0.64 13.15 6.22
CA LEU A 136 1.98 13.15 6.79
C LEU A 136 1.91 13.50 8.28
N LYS A 137 2.70 12.80 9.09
CA LYS A 137 2.87 13.10 10.50
C LYS A 137 3.44 14.51 10.69
N ASP A 138 2.99 15.19 11.73
CA ASP A 138 3.46 16.53 12.11
C ASP A 138 3.44 17.54 10.95
N ASP A 139 2.46 17.41 10.03
CA ASP A 139 2.33 18.24 8.82
C ASP A 139 3.62 18.30 7.99
N GLY A 140 4.37 17.19 7.94
CA GLY A 140 5.66 17.11 7.26
C GLY A 140 6.85 17.65 8.07
N GLY A 141 6.72 17.69 9.39
CA GLY A 141 7.79 18.04 10.32
C GLY A 141 8.92 17.00 10.41
N PRO A 142 9.91 17.20 11.31
CA PRO A 142 11.07 16.34 11.43
C PRO A 142 10.71 14.92 11.91
N ARG A 143 11.33 13.89 11.32
CA ARG A 143 11.20 12.51 11.78
C ARG A 143 11.69 12.37 13.21
N GLN A 144 10.87 11.77 14.06
CA GLN A 144 11.22 11.48 15.45
C GLN A 144 11.97 10.15 15.59
N ALA A 145 12.87 10.08 16.55
CA ALA A 145 13.60 8.85 16.85
C ALA A 145 12.65 7.73 17.33
N VAL A 146 12.82 6.53 16.79
CA VAL A 146 12.12 5.33 17.24
C VAL A 146 13.12 4.40 17.89
N SER A 147 12.84 3.99 19.14
CA SER A 147 13.72 3.11 19.90
C SER A 147 14.03 1.83 19.12
N GLY A 148 15.31 1.52 18.94
CA GLY A 148 15.77 0.35 18.20
C GLY A 148 16.01 0.56 16.71
N TYR A 149 15.68 1.73 16.14
CA TYR A 149 15.86 2.02 14.72
C TYR A 149 16.70 3.28 14.49
N ALA A 150 17.57 3.24 13.49
CA ALA A 150 18.22 4.44 12.99
C ALA A 150 17.17 5.38 12.37
N THR A 151 17.26 6.68 12.64
CA THR A 151 16.33 7.66 12.05
C THR A 151 16.88 8.13 10.71
N PRO A 152 16.11 8.06 9.61
CA PRO A 152 16.56 8.54 8.31
C PRO A 152 16.89 10.04 8.33
N THR A 153 18.11 10.38 7.91
CA THR A 153 18.60 11.76 7.86
C THR A 153 18.97 12.18 6.44
N ALA A 154 18.64 13.42 6.08
CA ALA A 154 18.96 14.00 4.78
C ALA A 154 20.44 13.82 4.41
N GLY A 155 20.70 13.47 3.15
CA GLY A 155 22.06 13.31 2.62
C GLY A 155 22.74 11.98 2.95
N THR A 156 22.01 11.04 3.57
CA THR A 156 22.45 9.64 3.68
C THR A 156 21.89 8.85 2.51
N GLY A 157 22.73 8.39 1.59
CA GLY A 157 22.28 7.73 0.36
C GLY A 157 21.25 8.59 -0.39
N SER A 158 20.10 7.99 -0.72
CA SER A 158 18.98 8.64 -1.39
C SER A 158 17.97 9.33 -0.45
N ILE A 159 18.27 9.47 0.85
CA ILE A 159 17.34 10.13 1.79
C ILE A 159 17.21 11.63 1.47
N ALA A 160 16.01 12.02 1.04
CA ALA A 160 15.74 13.34 0.48
C ALA A 160 15.69 14.44 1.55
N SER A 161 15.09 14.13 2.71
CA SER A 161 15.01 15.04 3.84
C SER A 161 15.04 14.30 5.18
N SER A 162 15.18 15.03 6.28
CA SER A 162 15.01 14.47 7.63
C SER A 162 13.56 14.59 8.13
N ASN A 163 12.61 14.91 7.25
CA ASN A 163 11.22 15.19 7.58
C ASN A 163 10.31 14.05 7.13
N TYR A 164 9.09 14.01 7.66
CA TYR A 164 8.01 13.19 7.12
C TYR A 164 7.64 13.71 5.71
N ASP A 165 8.20 13.12 4.65
CA ASP A 165 8.03 13.58 3.27
C ASP A 165 7.38 12.53 2.36
N GLY A 166 6.97 11.41 2.96
CA GLY A 166 6.36 10.29 2.24
C GLY A 166 7.38 9.40 1.56
N GLN A 167 8.68 9.55 1.85
CA GLN A 167 9.70 8.59 1.43
C GLN A 167 9.49 7.24 2.13
N PHE A 168 8.98 7.25 3.35
CA PHE A 168 8.66 6.03 4.10
C PHE A 168 7.17 5.90 4.32
N ARG A 169 6.68 4.67 4.34
CA ARG A 169 5.28 4.37 4.72
C ARG A 169 4.98 4.86 6.13
N GLY A 170 5.94 4.78 7.04
CA GLY A 170 5.81 5.30 8.41
C GLY A 170 5.87 6.81 8.53
N ASP A 171 6.02 7.56 7.43
CA ASP A 171 5.86 9.02 7.44
C ASP A 171 4.39 9.44 7.56
N TYR A 172 3.46 8.52 7.26
CA TYR A 172 2.03 8.79 7.30
C TYR A 172 1.38 8.32 8.61
N GLU A 173 0.28 8.98 8.96
CA GLU A 173 -0.63 8.59 10.03
C GLU A 173 -2.08 8.61 9.54
N TYR A 174 -2.89 7.69 10.06
CA TYR A 174 -4.34 7.69 9.84
C TYR A 174 -4.99 8.74 10.75
N VAL A 175 -5.90 9.54 10.17
CA VAL A 175 -6.72 10.52 10.89
C VAL A 175 -8.18 10.23 10.60
N ALA A 176 -8.90 9.77 11.62
CA ALA A 176 -10.31 9.43 11.50
C ALA A 176 -11.15 10.60 10.96
N GLY A 177 -11.86 10.35 9.86
CA GLY A 177 -12.74 11.34 9.23
C GLY A 177 -12.03 12.41 8.39
N LEU A 178 -10.73 12.30 8.15
CA LEU A 178 -10.01 13.21 7.24
C LEU A 178 -10.46 13.06 5.78
N GLY A 179 -10.64 11.81 5.36
CA GLY A 179 -11.16 11.42 4.05
C GLY A 179 -12.43 10.58 4.19
N ASP A 180 -12.69 9.76 3.17
CA ASP A 180 -13.83 8.85 3.13
C ASP A 180 -13.51 7.50 3.76
N LEU A 181 -12.24 7.09 3.68
CA LEU A 181 -11.80 5.72 3.93
C LEU A 181 -11.34 5.51 5.37
N ASP A 182 -11.51 4.31 5.89
CA ASP A 182 -11.06 3.88 7.22
C ASP A 182 -9.55 3.60 7.26
N GLU A 183 -9.05 3.17 8.41
CA GLU A 183 -7.62 2.91 8.62
C GLU A 183 -7.05 1.84 7.69
N CYS A 184 -7.88 0.96 7.12
CA CYS A 184 -7.44 -0.05 6.16
C CYS A 184 -7.55 0.40 4.70
N ASN A 185 -7.96 1.65 4.46
CA ASN A 185 -8.24 2.20 3.13
C ASN A 185 -9.51 1.62 2.48
N GLY A 186 -10.52 1.32 3.29
CA GLY A 186 -11.81 0.87 2.81
C GLY A 186 -12.99 1.62 3.41
N MET A 187 -14.19 1.31 2.96
CA MET A 187 -15.43 1.81 3.56
C MET A 187 -16.58 0.84 3.31
N THR A 188 -17.70 1.05 4.00
CA THR A 188 -18.93 0.28 3.79
C THR A 188 -19.94 1.13 3.01
N VAL A 189 -20.33 0.65 1.82
CA VAL A 189 -21.39 1.24 1.00
C VAL A 189 -22.50 0.20 0.85
N ASP A 190 -23.74 0.59 1.14
CA ASP A 190 -24.93 -0.28 1.04
C ASP A 190 -24.78 -1.64 1.76
N GLY A 191 -24.07 -1.65 2.90
CA GLY A 191 -23.84 -2.84 3.71
C GLY A 191 -22.69 -3.74 3.23
N GLN A 192 -22.02 -3.41 2.12
CA GLN A 192 -20.83 -4.12 1.64
C GLN A 192 -19.57 -3.31 1.95
N TYR A 193 -18.67 -3.90 2.74
CA TYR A 193 -17.33 -3.35 2.92
C TYR A 193 -16.43 -3.70 1.73
N GLY A 194 -15.55 -2.79 1.34
CA GLY A 194 -14.45 -3.05 0.41
C GLY A 194 -13.36 -1.99 0.48
N TYR A 195 -12.22 -2.33 -0.11
CA TYR A 195 -11.08 -1.42 -0.25
C TYR A 195 -11.21 -0.59 -1.52
N TYR A 196 -10.57 0.57 -1.55
CA TYR A 196 -10.62 1.47 -2.70
C TYR A 196 -9.21 1.86 -3.14
N ILE A 197 -8.99 1.86 -4.45
CA ILE A 197 -7.78 2.44 -5.03
C ILE A 197 -7.79 3.96 -4.78
N THR A 198 -6.65 4.51 -4.35
CA THR A 198 -6.45 5.94 -4.12
C THR A 198 -5.19 6.44 -4.82
N ASP A 199 -5.21 7.70 -5.25
CA ASP A 199 -4.05 8.36 -5.86
C ASP A 199 -3.07 8.92 -4.80
N THR A 200 -3.29 8.57 -3.54
CA THR A 200 -2.47 8.94 -2.38
C THR A 200 -2.29 7.71 -1.50
N PHE A 201 -1.27 7.75 -0.63
CA PHE A 201 -1.03 6.70 0.37
C PHE A 201 -2.32 6.31 1.09
N PRO A 202 -2.61 5.01 1.28
CA PRO A 202 -1.74 3.84 1.08
C PRO A 202 -1.92 3.15 -0.29
N TRP A 203 -2.48 3.86 -1.27
CA TRP A 203 -2.68 3.45 -2.67
C TRP A 203 -3.74 2.39 -2.91
N VAL A 204 -3.76 1.33 -2.09
CA VAL A 204 -4.70 0.21 -2.22
C VAL A 204 -5.23 -0.23 -0.85
N LEU A 205 -4.35 -0.63 0.07
CA LEU A 205 -4.69 -1.07 1.43
C LEU A 205 -3.58 -0.72 2.43
N ALA A 206 -3.95 -0.54 3.69
CA ALA A 206 -3.01 -0.38 4.81
C ALA A 206 -3.09 -1.51 5.85
N CYS A 207 -4.23 -2.20 5.93
CA CYS A 207 -4.43 -3.38 6.76
C CYS A 207 -5.50 -4.29 6.16
N TYR A 208 -5.62 -5.51 6.68
CA TYR A 208 -6.78 -6.36 6.44
C TYR A 208 -7.87 -6.08 7.47
N ALA A 209 -9.05 -5.71 6.98
CA ALA A 209 -10.27 -5.53 7.75
C ALA A 209 -10.91 -6.87 8.15
N GLY A 210 -10.64 -7.95 7.42
CA GLY A 210 -11.03 -9.33 7.73
C GLY A 210 -9.84 -10.20 8.17
N THR A 211 -10.04 -11.51 8.13
CA THR A 211 -8.98 -12.49 8.39
C THR A 211 -8.42 -12.99 7.06
N PRO A 212 -7.13 -12.72 6.73
CA PRO A 212 -6.54 -13.18 5.48
C PRO A 212 -6.40 -14.71 5.46
N ASP A 213 -6.79 -15.33 4.34
CA ASP A 213 -6.67 -16.77 4.15
C ASP A 213 -5.19 -17.21 4.11
N ALA A 214 -4.90 -18.40 4.63
CA ALA A 214 -3.55 -18.94 4.67
C ALA A 214 -3.01 -19.28 3.27
N SER A 215 -3.87 -19.49 2.27
CA SER A 215 -3.45 -19.75 0.88
C SER A 215 -2.73 -18.58 0.23
N PHE A 216 -2.84 -17.36 0.78
CA PHE A 216 -2.14 -16.16 0.31
C PHE A 216 -0.75 -15.99 0.95
N ASN A 217 -0.35 -16.88 1.86
CA ASN A 217 1.02 -16.89 2.33
C ASN A 217 1.94 -17.15 1.13
N PRO A 218 2.92 -16.27 0.85
CA PRO A 218 3.90 -16.56 -0.18
C PRO A 218 4.56 -17.89 0.18
N THR A 219 4.48 -18.88 -0.72
CA THR A 219 5.28 -20.09 -0.61
C THR A 219 6.73 -19.64 -0.48
N PRO A 220 7.56 -20.21 0.42
CA PRO A 220 8.96 -19.86 0.52
C PRO A 220 9.58 -20.04 -0.87
N THR A 221 9.88 -18.94 -1.55
CA THR A 221 10.68 -19.00 -2.77
C THR A 221 12.06 -19.46 -2.32
N GLY A 222 12.61 -20.43 -3.05
CA GLY A 222 13.91 -21.02 -2.74
C GLY A 222 15.04 -20.00 -2.68
N PRO A 223 16.28 -20.43 -2.43
CA PRO A 223 17.40 -19.53 -2.20
C PRO A 223 17.53 -18.51 -3.35
N PRO A 224 17.99 -17.28 -3.06
CA PRO A 224 18.13 -16.24 -4.07
C PRO A 224 19.00 -16.74 -5.23
N PRO A 225 18.74 -16.29 -6.47
CA PRO A 225 19.55 -16.68 -7.62
C PRO A 225 21.02 -16.29 -7.39
N PRO A 226 21.96 -17.07 -7.96
CA PRO A 226 23.40 -16.87 -7.77
C PRO A 226 23.91 -15.52 -8.27
#